data_AF-A0A946AWC8-F1
#
_entry.id   AF-A0A946AWC8-F1
#
_cell.length_a   1.000
_cell.length_b   1.000
_cell.length_c   1.000
_cell.angle_alpha   90.00
_cell.angle_beta   90.00
_cell.angle_gamma   90.00
#
_symmetry.space_group_name_H-M   'P 1'
#
loop_
_entity.id
_entity.type
_entity.pdbx_description
1 polymer ?
#
loop_
_entity_poly.entity_id
_entity_poly.type
_entity_poly.pdbx_seq_one_letter_code
_entity_poly.pdbx_strand_id
1 'polypeptide(L)' 'MCKKILELILGRPELPPLPEVFLGLQKLMNNPDCEVEDVCRLLKTDPVLSGCIITIS' A
#
# COMPACT_ATOMS: atom_id res chain seq x y z
N MET A 1 -9.03 -21.79 -1.72
CA MET A 1 -8.92 -20.75 -0.66
C MET A 1 -9.43 -19.39 -1.14
N CYS A 2 -9.07 -18.91 -2.33
CA CYS A 2 -9.48 -17.58 -2.84
C CYS A 2 -10.99 -17.38 -3.07
N LYS A 3 -11.76 -18.44 -3.36
CA LYS A 3 -13.19 -18.35 -3.74
C LYS A 3 -14.08 -17.74 -2.65
N LYS A 4 -13.88 -18.12 -1.39
CA LYS A 4 -14.63 -17.60 -0.22
C LYS A 4 -14.31 -16.13 0.06
N ILE A 5 -13.06 -15.72 -0.15
CA ILE A 5 -12.64 -14.33 0.04
C ILE A 5 -13.25 -13.44 -1.05
N LEU A 6 -13.24 -13.90 -2.30
CA LEU A 6 -13.90 -13.22 -3.42
C LEU A 6 -15.40 -13.05 -3.19
N GLU A 7 -16.10 -14.08 -2.70
CA GLU A 7 -17.53 -13.99 -2.37
C GLU A 7 -17.82 -12.95 -1.27
N LEU A 8 -16.95 -12.85 -0.26
CA LEU A 8 -17.07 -11.85 0.82
C LEU A 8 -16.76 -10.42 0.36
N ILE A 9 -15.85 -10.25 -0.60
CA ILE A 9 -15.50 -8.96 -1.21
C ILE A 9 -16.62 -8.48 -2.14
N LEU A 10 -17.13 -9.37 -2.99
CA LEU A 10 -18.22 -9.06 -3.93
C LEU A 10 -19.55 -8.76 -3.22
N GLY A 11 -19.76 -9.32 -2.03
CA GLY A 11 -20.93 -9.02 -1.19
C GLY A 11 -20.83 -7.72 -0.38
N ARG A 12 -19.70 -7.01 -0.43
CA ARG A 12 -19.46 -5.75 0.31
C ARG A 12 -19.15 -4.60 -0.66
N PRO A 13 -20.17 -3.87 -1.14
CA PRO A 13 -19.98 -2.74 -2.06
C PRO A 13 -19.26 -1.53 -1.44
N GLU A 14 -19.03 -1.53 -0.12
CA GLU A 14 -18.46 -0.42 0.65
C GLU A 14 -16.93 -0.47 0.81
N LEU A 15 -16.24 -1.41 0.14
CA LEU A 15 -14.79 -1.47 0.24
C LEU A 15 -14.18 -0.21 -0.38
N PRO A 16 -13.41 0.58 0.39
CA PRO A 16 -12.75 1.74 -0.15
C PRO A 16 -11.74 1.29 -1.22
N PRO A 17 -11.52 2.12 -2.27
CA PRO A 17 -10.48 1.83 -3.25
C PRO A 17 -9.13 1.73 -2.54
N LEU A 18 -8.27 0.82 -3.02
CA LEU A 18 -6.92 0.70 -2.50
C LEU A 18 -6.14 2.00 -2.77
N PRO A 19 -5.54 2.63 -1.74
CA PRO A 19 -4.69 3.80 -1.93
C PRO A 19 -3.54 3.55 -2.91
N GLU A 20 -3.30 4.49 -3.82
CA GLU A 20 -2.26 4.38 -4.86
C GLU A 20 -0.85 4.19 -4.28
N VAL A 21 -0.59 4.76 -3.11
CA VAL A 21 0.68 4.61 -2.38
C VAL A 21 1.01 3.14 -2.08
N PHE A 22 0.00 2.30 -1.76
CA PHE A 22 0.22 0.88 -1.51
C PHE A 22 0.54 0.10 -2.78
N LEU A 23 -0.07 0.48 -3.91
CA LEU A 23 0.29 -0.08 -5.21
C LEU A 23 1.73 0.27 -5.59
N GLY A 24 2.14 1.52 -5.32
CA GLY A 24 3.52 1.95 -5.49
C GLY A 24 4.50 1.16 -4.63
N LEU A 25 4.16 0.95 -3.35
CA LEU A 25 5.01 0.22 -2.40
C LEU A 25 5.16 -1.23 -2.83
N GLN A 26 4.06 -1.86 -3.27
CA GLN A 26 4.10 -3.22 -3.78
C GLN A 26 5.01 -3.34 -5.02
N LYS A 27 5.04 -2.34 -5.91
CA LYS A 27 5.98 -2.33 -7.04
C LYS A 27 7.43 -2.22 -6.58
N LEU A 28 7.71 -1.32 -5.63
CA LEU A 28 9.07 -1.15 -5.07
C LEU A 28 9.56 -2.41 -4.35
N MET A 29 8.69 -3.09 -3.58
CA MET A 29 9.02 -4.36 -2.92
C MET A 29 9.39 -5.48 -3.89
N ASN A 30 8.86 -5.46 -5.10
CA ASN A 30 9.16 -6.45 -6.14
C ASN A 30 10.33 -6.01 -7.04
N ASN A 31 10.90 -4.82 -6.83
CA ASN A 31 12.05 -4.32 -7.57
C ASN A 31 13.34 -4.58 -6.77
N PRO A 32 14.23 -5.48 -7.22
CA PRO A 32 15.49 -5.74 -6.52
C PRO A 32 16.46 -4.57 -6.57
N ASP A 33 16.32 -3.65 -7.54
CA ASP A 33 17.16 -2.46 -7.71
C ASP A 33 16.52 -1.21 -7.05
N CYS A 34 15.59 -1.40 -6.11
CA CYS A 34 14.92 -0.32 -5.40
C CYS A 34 15.87 0.35 -4.40
N GLU A 35 16.02 1.67 -4.49
CA GLU A 35 16.75 2.46 -3.50
C GLU A 35 15.84 2.93 -2.36
N VAL A 36 16.43 3.14 -1.18
CA VAL A 36 15.72 3.69 -0.01
C VAL A 36 15.05 5.03 -0.36
N GLU A 37 15.70 5.82 -1.20
CA GLU A 37 15.23 7.13 -1.61
C GLU A 37 13.95 7.08 -2.47
N ASP A 38 13.75 6.01 -3.23
CA ASP A 38 12.51 5.77 -3.99
C ASP A 38 11.35 5.45 -3.05
N VAL A 39 11.62 4.68 -1.99
CA VAL A 39 10.64 4.41 -0.93
C VAL A 39 10.29 5.70 -0.19
N CYS A 40 11.28 6.50 0.19
CA CYS A 40 11.05 7.79 0.84
C CYS A 40 10.25 8.75 -0.05
N ARG A 41 10.54 8.81 -1.37
CA ARG A 41 9.81 9.67 -2.30
C ARG A 41 8.35 9.26 -2.41
N LEU A 42 8.08 7.95 -2.45
CA LEU A 42 6.73 7.41 -2.49
C LEU A 42 5.97 7.68 -1.19
N LEU A 43 6.59 7.45 -0.03
CA LEU A 43 5.93 7.68 1.27
C LEU A 43 5.56 9.15 1.47
N LYS A 44 6.39 10.09 0.98
CA LYS A 44 6.11 11.53 1.05
C LYS A 44 4.84 11.96 0.30
N THR A 45 4.30 11.15 -0.61
CA THR A 45 3.03 11.46 -1.27
C THR A 45 1.82 11.24 -0.35
N ASP A 46 2.00 10.50 0.75
CA ASP A 46 0.99 10.29 1.78
C ASP A 46 1.50 10.82 3.13
N PRO A 47 1.03 12.02 3.56
CA PRO A 47 1.49 12.63 4.81
C PRO A 47 1.03 11.86 6.06
N VAL A 48 -0.10 11.14 5.98
CA VAL A 48 -0.60 10.34 7.11
C VAL A 48 0.29 9.13 7.31
N LEU A 49 0.59 8.39 6.24
CA LEU A 49 1.51 7.25 6.30
C LEU A 49 2.93 7.68 6.70
N SER A 50 3.42 8.80 6.19
CA SER A 50 4.70 9.37 6.59
C SER A 50 4.77 9.65 8.09
N GLY A 51 3.73 10.28 8.65
CA GLY A 51 3.64 10.55 10.09
C GLY A 51 3.52 9.27 10.93
N CYS A 52 2.75 8.29 10.44
CA CYS A 52 2.64 6.98 11.08
C CYS A 52 4.02 6.33 11.19
N ILE A 53 4.78 6.19 10.10
CA ILE A 53 6.10 5.54 10.08
C ILE A 53 7.10 6.18 11.05
N ILE A 54 7.14 7.52 11.09
CA ILE A 54 8.00 8.26 12.02
C ILE A 54 7.67 7.91 13.48
N THR A 55 6.39 7.70 13.79
CA THR A 55 5.93 7.40 15.15
C THR A 55 6.28 5.98 15.60
N ILE A 56 6.42 5.03 14.65
CA ILE A 56 6.72 3.61 14.93
C ILE A 56 8.23 3.30 14.89
N SER A 57 9.07 4.27 14.51
CA SER A 57 10.53 4.17 14.43
C SER A 57 11.19 4.61 15.72
#